data_AF-A0A2S2N6F7-F1
#
_entry.id   AF-A0A2S2N6F7-F1
#
_cell.length_a   1.000
_cell.length_b   1.000
_cell.length_c   1.000
_cell.angle_alpha   90.00
_cell.angle_beta   90.00
_cell.angle_gamma   90.00
#
_symmetry.space_group_name_H-M   'P 1'
#
loop_
_entity.id
_entity.type
_entity.pdbx_description
1 polymer ?
#
loop_
_entity_poly.entity_id
_entity_poly.type
_entity_poly.pdbx_seq_one_letter_code
_entity_poly.pdbx_strand_id
1 'polypeptide(L)'
;AHAVPVCRSQPPLDSTFFPLGPELAGLEEEVRLMALAEDSEEFADTVRHFCETLEELRGQISVVQVQKLIHPVLYKQYQLKKGSVKRACAAGTAVERVLFHGTTKAP
;
A
#
# COMPACT_ATOMS: atom_id res chain seq x y z
N ALA A 1 9.33 -19.62 16.94
CA ALA A 1 9.24 -18.27 16.35
C ALA A 1 8.17 -17.51 17.12
N HIS A 2 8.52 -16.44 17.83
CA HIS A 2 7.56 -15.66 18.61
C HIS A 2 7.20 -14.39 17.83
N ALA A 3 5.91 -14.22 17.52
CA ALA A 3 5.39 -13.02 16.91
C ALA A 3 5.31 -11.90 17.96
N VAL A 4 5.95 -10.77 17.69
CA VAL A 4 5.91 -9.58 18.55
C VAL A 4 4.73 -8.70 18.11
N PRO A 5 3.89 -8.20 19.03
CA PRO A 5 2.78 -7.34 18.68
C PRO A 5 3.29 -6.02 18.07
N VAL A 6 2.74 -5.64 16.92
CA VAL A 6 2.96 -4.33 16.31
C VAL A 6 2.11 -3.32 17.06
N CYS A 7 2.70 -2.64 18.04
CA CYS A 7 2.06 -1.52 18.72
C CYS A 7 1.79 -0.40 17.72
N ARG A 8 0.52 -0.01 17.57
CA ARG A 8 0.13 1.24 16.90
C ARG A 8 0.58 2.39 17.81
N SER A 9 1.61 3.13 17.42
CA SER A 9 1.97 4.39 18.07
C SER A 9 0.81 5.38 17.91
N GLN A 10 0.38 6.00 19.01
CA GLN A 10 -0.58 7.11 18.99
C GLN A 10 -0.13 8.22 18.03
N PRO A 11 -1.04 8.88 17.31
CA PRO A 11 -0.69 10.01 16.47
C PRO A 11 -0.14 11.16 17.32
N PRO A 12 0.85 11.93 16.82
CA PRO A 12 1.33 13.11 17.53
C PRO A 12 0.20 14.12 17.67
N LEU A 13 0.04 14.70 18.86
CA LEU A 13 -0.89 15.79 19.09
C LEU A 13 -0.38 17.05 18.38
N ASP A 14 -1.29 17.63 17.60
CA ASP A 14 -1.26 18.93 16.94
C ASP A 14 -0.06 19.83 17.27
N SER A 15 0.81 20.06 16.29
CA SER A 15 1.76 21.17 16.34
C SER A 15 1.88 21.84 14.98
N THR A 16 1.25 23.02 14.93
CA THR A 16 1.50 24.15 14.03
C THR A 16 1.28 23.92 12.54
N PHE A 17 0.01 24.00 12.14
CA PHE A 17 -0.39 24.31 10.76
C PHE A 17 -0.11 25.79 10.46
N PHE A 18 0.71 26.08 9.44
CA PHE A 18 0.79 27.40 8.80
C PHE A 18 -0.29 27.47 7.70
N PRO A 19 -1.08 28.56 7.57
CA PRO A 19 -2.20 28.58 6.65
C PRO A 19 -1.72 28.97 5.24
N LEU A 20 -1.51 27.96 4.38
CA LEU A 20 -1.75 28.12 2.95
C LEU A 20 -3.19 27.63 2.69
N GLY A 21 -4.02 28.54 2.15
CA GLY A 21 -5.41 28.38 1.68
C GLY A 21 -6.17 27.06 1.96
N PRO A 22 -7.37 27.09 2.60
CA PRO A 22 -8.14 25.89 2.95
C PRO A 22 -8.53 24.96 1.79
N GLU A 23 -8.50 25.46 0.54
CA GLU A 23 -9.14 24.79 -0.60
C GLU A 23 -8.20 23.86 -1.38
N LEU A 24 -6.87 24.02 -1.26
CA LEU A 24 -5.89 23.18 -1.97
C LEU A 24 -5.33 22.05 -1.10
N ALA A 25 -5.33 22.20 0.23
CA ALA A 25 -4.77 21.20 1.15
C ALA A 25 -5.60 19.91 1.25
N GLY A 26 -6.93 20.00 1.04
CA GLY A 26 -7.84 18.86 1.22
C GLY A 26 -7.77 17.80 0.12
N LEU A 27 -7.42 18.19 -1.12
CA LEU A 27 -7.34 17.27 -2.26
C LEU A 27 -6.07 16.40 -2.26
N GLU A 28 -5.01 16.87 -1.60
CA GLU A 28 -3.74 16.11 -1.51
C GLU A 28 -3.80 14.94 -0.51
N GLU A 29 -4.84 14.86 0.34
CA GLU A 29 -4.96 13.83 1.36
C GLU A 29 -6.10 12.83 1.15
N GLU A 30 -6.89 12.99 0.08
CA GLU A 30 -8.04 12.12 -0.19
C GLU A 30 -7.62 10.66 -0.48
N VAL A 31 -8.32 9.73 0.17
CA VAL A 31 -8.19 8.29 -0.08
C VAL A 31 -9.09 7.91 -1.25
N ARG A 32 -8.51 7.33 -2.30
CA ARG A 32 -9.26 6.94 -3.48
C ARG A 32 -8.80 5.61 -4.06
N LEU A 33 -9.73 4.92 -4.70
CA LEU A 33 -9.46 3.78 -5.57
C LEU A 33 -9.49 4.27 -7.02
N MET A 34 -8.39 4.06 -7.73
CA MET A 34 -8.26 4.41 -9.14
C MET A 34 -8.21 3.14 -9.97
N ALA A 35 -9.17 2.94 -10.86
CA ALA A 35 -9.12 1.83 -11.79
C ALA A 35 -7.89 1.95 -12.70
N LEU A 36 -7.16 0.85 -12.86
CA LEU A 36 -6.09 0.78 -13.85
C LEU A 36 -6.68 0.38 -15.20
N ALA A 37 -6.19 1.00 -16.27
CA ALA A 37 -6.58 0.65 -17.63
C ALA A 37 -5.99 -0.70 -18.01
N GLU A 38 -6.77 -1.57 -18.66
CA GLU A 38 -6.35 -2.94 -19.00
C GLU A 38 -5.14 -2.98 -19.95
N ASP A 39 -4.97 -1.94 -20.76
CA ASP A 39 -3.84 -1.76 -21.68
C ASP A 39 -2.62 -1.10 -21.03
N SER A 40 -2.70 -0.73 -19.74
CA SER A 40 -1.56 -0.15 -19.03
C SER A 40 -0.55 -1.20 -18.59
N GLU A 41 0.74 -0.82 -18.59
CA GLU A 41 1.83 -1.64 -18.08
C GLU A 41 1.62 -2.00 -16.61
N GLU A 42 1.19 -1.05 -15.78
CA GLU A 42 0.93 -1.27 -14.35
C GLU A 42 -0.14 -2.35 -14.12
N PHE A 43 -1.20 -2.38 -14.94
CA PHE A 43 -2.21 -3.45 -14.91
C PHE A 43 -1.58 -4.79 -15.30
N ALA A 44 -0.87 -4.83 -16.44
CA ALA A 44 -0.29 -6.06 -16.97
C ALA A 44 0.74 -6.68 -16.01
N ASP A 45 1.60 -5.87 -15.40
CA ASP A 45 2.57 -6.31 -14.38
C ASP A 45 1.88 -6.87 -13.14
N THR A 46 0.85 -6.18 -12.64
CA THR A 46 0.11 -6.60 -11.44
C THR A 46 -0.61 -7.92 -11.66
N VAL A 47 -1.32 -8.06 -12.79
CA VAL A 47 -2.04 -9.30 -13.14
C VAL A 47 -1.06 -10.44 -13.37
N ARG A 48 0.06 -10.20 -14.04
CA ARG A 48 1.10 -11.20 -14.25
C ARG A 48 1.67 -11.69 -12.92
N HIS A 49 2.08 -10.78 -12.04
CA HIS A 49 2.63 -11.14 -10.74
C HIS A 49 1.64 -11.96 -9.89
N PHE A 50 0.36 -11.60 -9.90
CA PHE A 50 -0.68 -12.37 -9.24
C PHE A 50 -0.84 -13.77 -9.84
N CYS A 51 -1.06 -13.86 -11.16
CA CYS A 51 -1.30 -15.13 -11.85
C CYS A 51 -0.12 -16.10 -11.80
N GLU A 52 1.11 -15.60 -11.78
CA GLU A 52 2.32 -16.41 -11.62
C GLU A 52 2.38 -17.13 -10.27
N THR A 53 1.71 -16.60 -9.24
CA THR A 53 1.67 -17.18 -7.88
C THR A 53 0.46 -18.08 -7.61
N LEU A 54 -0.44 -18.26 -8.59
CA LEU A 54 -1.66 -19.06 -8.42
C LEU A 54 -1.46 -20.58 -8.55
N GLU A 55 -0.30 -21.02 -9.04
CA GLU A 55 0.03 -22.44 -9.20
C GLU A 55 -1.10 -23.23 -9.91
N GLU A 56 -1.72 -24.20 -9.23
CA GLU A 56 -2.79 -25.07 -9.76
C GLU A 56 -4.12 -24.34 -10.00
N LEU A 57 -4.31 -23.17 -9.37
CA LEU A 57 -5.51 -22.34 -9.57
C LEU A 57 -5.42 -21.50 -10.86
N ARG A 58 -4.27 -21.54 -11.56
CA ARG A 58 -4.08 -20.83 -12.82
C ARG A 58 -5.11 -21.32 -13.85
N GLY A 59 -5.89 -20.38 -14.38
CA GLY A 59 -6.97 -20.65 -15.33
C GLY A 59 -8.35 -20.89 -14.72
N GLN A 60 -8.45 -21.04 -13.38
CA GLN A 60 -9.73 -21.11 -12.68
C GLN A 60 -10.20 -19.73 -12.18
N ILE A 61 -9.27 -18.79 -12.07
CA ILE A 61 -9.52 -17.43 -11.58
C ILE A 61 -9.40 -16.45 -12.75
N SER A 62 -10.42 -15.62 -12.93
CA SER A 62 -10.39 -14.48 -13.84
C SER A 62 -10.27 -13.18 -13.03
N VAL A 63 -9.38 -12.29 -13.49
CA VAL A 63 -9.26 -10.94 -12.92
C VAL A 63 -10.37 -10.08 -13.53
N VAL A 64 -11.27 -9.59 -12.70
CA VAL A 64 -12.39 -8.74 -13.14
C VAL A 64 -12.01 -7.26 -13.18
N GLN A 65 -11.17 -6.81 -12.24
CA GLN A 65 -10.73 -5.43 -12.15
C GLN A 65 -9.42 -5.34 -11.34
N VAL A 66 -8.59 -4.35 -11.66
CA VAL A 66 -7.48 -3.92 -10.81
C VAL A 66 -7.67 -2.45 -10.47
N GLN A 67 -7.58 -2.13 -9.17
CA GLN A 67 -7.65 -0.76 -8.67
C GLN A 67 -6.41 -0.45 -7.84
N LYS A 68 -5.83 0.72 -8.07
CA LYS A 68 -4.75 1.27 -7.26
C LYS A 68 -5.34 2.07 -6.10
N LEU A 69 -4.95 1.70 -4.88
CA LEU A 69 -5.25 2.47 -3.69
C LEU A 69 -4.28 3.65 -3.59
N ILE A 70 -4.82 4.86 -3.64
CA ILE A 70 -4.08 6.09 -3.34
C ILE A 70 -4.48 6.53 -1.93
N HIS A 71 -3.54 6.41 -0.99
CA HIS A 71 -3.73 6.88 0.39
C HIS A 71 -2.51 7.70 0.83
N PRO A 72 -2.50 9.02 0.61
CA PRO A 72 -1.30 9.86 0.76
C PRO A 72 -0.71 9.84 2.18
N VAL A 73 -1.56 9.96 3.20
CA VAL A 73 -1.13 9.91 4.61
C VAL A 73 -0.51 8.55 4.96
N LEU A 74 -1.17 7.45 4.61
CA LEU A 74 -0.67 6.10 4.88
C LEU A 74 0.63 5.82 4.12
N TYR A 75 0.76 6.31 2.88
CA TYR A 75 1.99 6.18 2.11
C TYR A 75 3.15 6.93 2.77
N LYS A 76 2.94 8.16 3.26
CA LYS A 76 3.95 8.91 4.04
C LYS A 76 4.38 8.13 5.29
N GLN A 77 3.42 7.61 6.05
CA GLN A 77 3.69 6.78 7.24
C GLN A 77 4.48 5.51 6.89
N TYR A 78 4.11 4.83 5.81
CA TYR A 78 4.79 3.65 5.30
C TYR A 78 6.26 3.97 4.96
N GLN A 79 6.54 5.06 4.26
CA GLN A 79 7.92 5.44 3.88
C GLN A 79 8.78 5.74 5.11
N LEU A 80 8.24 6.44 6.11
CA LEU A 80 8.95 6.69 7.38
C LEU A 80 9.30 5.38 8.09
N LYS A 81 8.35 4.45 8.20
CA LYS A 81 8.58 3.16 8.84
C LYS A 81 9.56 2.29 8.06
N LYS A 82 9.42 2.21 6.74
CA LYS A 82 10.35 1.51 5.84
C LYS A 82 11.78 2.02 6.01
N GLY A 83 11.97 3.35 6.06
CA GLY A 83 13.27 3.96 6.31
C GLY A 83 13.87 3.60 7.68
N SER A 84 13.05 3.58 8.73
CA SER A 84 13.47 3.13 10.06
C SER A 84 13.89 1.65 10.06
N VAL A 85 13.12 0.77 9.42
CA VAL A 85 13.44 -0.67 9.32
C VAL A 85 14.73 -0.87 8.52
N LYS A 86 14.89 -0.18 7.39
CA LYS A 86 16.10 -0.24 6.55
C LYS A 86 17.37 0.10 7.34
N ARG A 87 17.32 1.10 8.22
CA ARG A 87 18.47 1.49 9.06
C ARG A 87 18.78 0.48 10.17
N ALA A 88 17.77 -0.26 10.65
CA ALA A 88 17.94 -1.27 11.69
C ALA A 88 18.43 -2.62 11.15
N CYS A 89 18.27 -2.89 9.85
CA CYS A 89 18.70 -4.13 9.21
C CYS A 89 20.16 -4.09 8.77
N ALA A 90 20.79 -5.27 8.67
CA ALA A 90 22.12 -5.41 8.11
C ALA A 90 22.16 -4.99 6.62
N ALA A 91 23.29 -4.47 6.17
CA ALA A 91 23.49 -4.08 4.78
C ALA A 91 23.16 -5.24 3.83
N GLY A 92 22.42 -4.94 2.76
CA GLY A 92 21.98 -5.95 1.78
C GLY A 92 20.71 -6.72 2.16
N THR A 93 20.16 -6.52 3.36
CA THR A 93 18.89 -7.17 3.74
C THR A 93 17.72 -6.57 2.96
N ALA A 94 16.93 -7.41 2.30
CA ALA A 94 15.66 -6.98 1.69
C ALA A 94 14.62 -6.67 2.79
N VAL A 95 14.16 -5.41 2.84
CA VAL A 95 13.25 -4.91 3.89
C VAL A 95 11.82 -4.67 3.41
N GLU A 96 11.53 -4.99 2.15
CA GLU A 96 10.23 -4.81 1.50
C GLU A 96 9.97 -6.00 0.59
N ARG A 97 8.72 -6.45 0.57
CA ARG A 97 8.19 -7.47 -0.34
C ARG A 97 6.75 -7.14 -0.67
N VAL A 98 6.32 -7.54 -1.86
CA VAL A 98 4.90 -7.53 -2.24
C VAL A 98 4.29 -8.84 -1.76
N LEU A 99 3.13 -8.75 -1.10
CA LEU A 99 2.41 -9.89 -0.54
C LEU A 99 0.91 -9.74 -0.84
N PHE A 100 0.22 -10.87 -0.95
CA PHE A 100 -1.23 -10.89 -1.15
C PHE A 100 -1.97 -11.05 0.18
N HIS A 101 -3.06 -10.30 0.34
CA HIS A 101 -3.94 -10.37 1.50
C HIS A 101 -5.40 -10.48 1.02
N GLY A 102 -6.04 -11.63 1.30
CA GLY A 102 -7.47 -11.82 1.04
C GLY A 102 -8.32 -11.15 2.12
N THR A 103 -9.37 -10.45 1.71
CA THR A 103 -10.33 -9.80 2.62
C THR A 103 -11.76 -10.00 2.10
N THR A 104 -12.74 -9.84 2.97
CA THR A 104 -14.16 -9.88 2.61
C THR A 104 -14.61 -8.51 2.11
N LYS A 105 -15.69 -8.48 1.30
CA LYS A 105 -16.39 -7.22 1.02
C LYS A 105 -16.87 -6.62 2.35
N ALA A 106 -16.73 -5.30 2.51
CA ALA A 106 -17.38 -4.61 3.62
C ALA A 106 -18.91 -4.81 3.52
N PRO A 107 -19.60 -5.01 4.66
CA PRO A 107 -21.05 -5.18 4.67
C PRO A 107 -21.79 -3.99 4.07
#